data_AF-A0A7R8NLG9-F1
#
_entry.id   AF-A0A7R8NLG9-F1
#
_cell.length_a   1.000
_cell.length_b   1.000
_cell.length_c   1.000
_cell.angle_alpha   90.00
_cell.angle_beta   90.00
_cell.angle_gamma   90.00
#
_symmetry.space_group_name_H-M   'P 1'
#
loop_
_entity.id
_entity.type
_entity.pdbx_description
1 polymer ?
#
loop_
_entity_poly.entity_id
_entity_poly.type
_entity_poly.pdbx_seq_one_letter_code
_entity_poly.pdbx_strand_id
1 'polypeptide(L)'
;MYIPRRDTASRLNAFAGGRIYPGEHGRADFTVREEADAVRVAFATRDGEVEVDATVEPAGELRGSGLFTDLAEASEFFRLGSRGLSPNAGGAHLDVLELSTEAWKVTAGRPRTVRSSFFEDPDRFPPGSAVLDSALVMRGVAADWSQGAPFRVGARDASPPGSPGCG
;
A
#
# COMPACT_ATOMS: atom_id res chain seq x y z
N MET A 1 -7.99 -4.62 0.31
CA MET A 1 -7.09 -4.23 -0.79
C MET A 1 -5.83 -5.11 -0.79
N TYR A 2 -5.34 -5.55 -1.94
CA TYR A 2 -4.04 -6.24 -2.04
C TYR A 2 -2.91 -5.22 -2.23
N ILE A 3 -1.83 -5.37 -1.46
CA ILE A 3 -0.64 -4.51 -1.49
C ILE A 3 0.56 -5.41 -1.83
N PRO A 4 1.10 -5.31 -3.06
CA PRO A 4 2.11 -6.26 -3.55
C PRO A 4 3.41 -6.18 -2.75
N ARG A 5 3.76 -5.00 -2.25
CA ARG A 5 4.89 -4.77 -1.37
C ARG A 5 4.53 -3.69 -0.35
N ARG A 6 4.88 -3.94 0.90
CA ARG A 6 4.75 -2.99 1.99
C ARG A 6 6.15 -2.66 2.50
N ASP A 7 6.57 -1.41 2.32
CA ASP A 7 7.77 -0.88 2.95
C ASP A 7 7.33 0.09 4.06
N THR A 8 8.03 0.11 5.18
CA THR A 8 7.66 0.93 6.35
C THR A 8 8.91 1.41 7.05
N ALA A 9 9.02 2.73 7.27
CA ALA A 9 9.99 3.25 8.24
C ALA A 9 9.50 2.82 9.59
N SER A 10 10.25 1.94 10.24
CA SER A 10 9.97 1.45 11.58
C SER A 10 10.09 2.53 12.69
N ARG A 11 9.68 3.79 12.45
CA ARG A 11 9.56 4.85 13.45
C ARG A 11 8.34 5.78 13.31
N LEU A 12 7.68 5.91 12.16
CA LEU A 12 6.47 6.76 12.04
C LEU A 12 5.22 6.09 12.62
N ASN A 13 5.14 4.76 12.53
CA ASN A 13 4.16 3.98 13.31
C ASN A 13 4.62 3.68 14.75
N ALA A 14 5.85 4.03 15.14
CA ALA A 14 6.28 3.92 16.54
C ALA A 14 5.82 5.12 17.38
N PHE A 15 5.48 6.25 16.76
CA PHE A 15 4.99 7.44 17.47
C PHE A 15 3.45 7.54 17.51
N ALA A 16 2.75 6.82 16.63
CA ALA A 16 1.28 6.70 16.61
C ALA A 16 0.78 5.31 17.07
N GLY A 17 1.49 4.65 17.99
CA GLY A 17 1.08 3.36 18.56
C GLY A 17 2.10 2.24 18.31
N GLY A 18 3.11 2.18 19.18
CA GLY A 18 4.17 1.18 19.07
C GLY A 18 3.66 -0.26 18.97
N ARG A 19 4.30 -1.02 18.07
CA ARG A 19 4.38 -2.50 18.06
C ARG A 19 3.27 -3.27 17.32
N ILE A 20 2.92 -2.89 16.09
CA ILE A 20 1.84 -3.56 15.32
C ILE A 20 2.25 -4.02 13.90
N TYR A 21 3.55 -4.11 13.57
CA TYR A 21 3.97 -4.49 12.20
C TYR A 21 4.93 -5.68 12.18
N PRO A 22 4.43 -6.93 12.00
CA PRO A 22 5.25 -8.09 11.65
C PRO A 22 5.53 -8.17 10.15
N GLY A 23 6.67 -8.76 9.81
CA GLY A 23 7.19 -8.97 8.45
C GLY A 23 8.67 -8.55 8.35
N GLU A 24 9.47 -9.22 7.53
CA GLU A 24 10.86 -8.85 7.26
C GLU A 24 10.92 -7.52 6.51
N HIS A 25 10.78 -6.41 7.24
CA HIS A 25 10.88 -5.09 6.67
C HIS A 25 12.34 -4.64 6.76
N GLY A 26 13.05 -4.74 5.63
CA GLY A 26 14.32 -4.07 5.42
C GLY A 26 14.20 -2.63 5.89
N ARG A 27 15.13 -2.19 6.76
CA ARG A 27 15.10 -0.85 7.34
C ARG A 27 15.09 0.18 6.20
N ALA A 28 14.15 1.10 6.20
CA ALA A 28 14.03 2.15 5.20
C ALA A 28 14.02 3.51 5.89
N ASP A 29 14.64 4.50 5.26
CA ASP A 29 14.75 5.86 5.79
C ASP A 29 13.67 6.72 5.12
N PHE A 30 12.69 7.16 5.91
CA PHE A 30 11.53 7.91 5.42
C PHE A 30 11.69 9.40 5.73
N THR A 31 11.22 10.22 4.80
CA THR A 31 11.04 11.66 4.95
C THR A 31 9.59 11.99 4.66
N VAL A 32 8.86 12.45 5.68
CA VAL A 32 7.50 12.97 5.54
C VAL A 32 7.53 14.46 5.84
N ARG A 33 7.02 15.26 4.91
CA ARG A 33 6.82 16.70 5.08
C ARG A 33 5.36 17.02 4.80
N GLU A 34 4.68 17.58 5.80
CA GLU A 34 3.32 18.06 5.66
C GLU A 34 3.33 19.58 5.77
N GLU A 35 2.97 20.24 4.67
CA GLU A 35 2.75 21.67 4.59
C GLU A 35 1.27 21.94 4.32
N ALA A 36 0.84 23.19 4.50
CA ALA A 36 -0.56 23.55 4.34
C ALA A 36 -1.10 23.17 2.95
N ASP A 37 -0.28 23.34 1.92
CA ASP A 37 -0.59 23.13 0.51
C ASP A 37 -0.03 21.84 -0.10
N ALA A 38 0.87 21.12 0.58
CA ALA A 38 1.46 19.89 0.04
C ALA A 38 1.75 18.82 1.10
N VAL A 39 1.63 17.56 0.73
CA VAL A 39 2.19 16.41 1.47
C VAL A 39 3.29 15.80 0.61
N ARG A 40 4.49 15.65 1.17
CA ARG A 40 5.55 14.84 0.58
C ARG A 40 5.84 13.63 1.44
N VAL A 41 5.84 12.47 0.81
CA VAL A 41 6.29 11.20 1.38
C VAL A 41 7.39 10.67 0.48
N ALA A 42 8.59 10.54 1.04
CA ALA A 42 9.71 9.92 0.36
C ALA A 42 10.32 8.84 1.25
N PHE A 43 10.78 7.75 0.66
CA PHE A 43 11.60 6.77 1.37
C PHE A 43 12.55 6.04 0.44
N ALA A 44 13.66 5.57 1.00
CA ALA A 44 14.55 4.62 0.36
C ALA A 44 14.81 3.45 1.30
N THR A 45 14.79 2.22 0.79
CA THR A 45 15.22 1.04 1.54
C THR A 45 16.73 1.04 1.67
N ARG A 46 17.27 0.55 2.80
CA ARG A 46 18.74 0.57 3.04
C ARG A 46 19.52 -0.41 2.17
N ASP A 47 18.85 -1.41 1.61
CA ASP A 47 19.42 -2.28 0.58
C ASP A 47 19.46 -1.59 -0.80
N GLY A 48 18.88 -0.39 -0.95
CA GLY A 48 18.84 0.38 -2.19
C GLY A 48 17.87 -0.15 -3.25
N GLU A 49 17.11 -1.20 -2.93
CA GLU A 49 16.21 -1.88 -3.87
C GLU A 49 14.99 -1.01 -4.24
N VAL A 50 14.48 -0.21 -3.30
CA VAL A 50 13.27 0.57 -3.49
C VAL A 50 13.47 2.01 -3.04
N GLU A 51 13.18 2.94 -3.94
CA GLU A 51 13.08 4.37 -3.67
C GLU A 51 11.70 4.86 -4.13
N VAL A 52 11.06 5.68 -3.30
CA VAL A 52 9.79 6.34 -3.60
C VAL A 52 9.89 7.82 -3.20
N ASP A 53 9.37 8.70 -4.05
CA ASP A 53 9.17 10.12 -3.72
C ASP A 53 7.85 10.59 -4.32
N ALA A 54 6.90 10.90 -3.46
CA ALA A 54 5.58 11.37 -3.82
C ALA A 54 5.30 12.71 -3.15
N THR A 55 5.05 13.74 -3.94
CA THR A 55 4.56 15.05 -3.51
C THR A 55 3.18 15.27 -4.10
N VAL A 56 2.20 15.52 -3.24
CA VAL A 56 0.78 15.65 -3.58
C VAL A 56 0.22 16.90 -2.91
N GLU A 57 -0.51 17.71 -3.68
CA GLU A 57 -1.22 18.88 -3.16
C GLU A 57 -2.70 18.55 -2.94
N PRO A 58 -3.33 18.97 -1.83
CA PRO A 58 -4.77 18.85 -1.69
C PRO A 58 -5.49 19.60 -2.82
N ALA A 59 -6.49 18.94 -3.38
CA ALA A 59 -7.35 19.46 -4.43
C ALA A 59 -8.81 19.40 -3.99
N GLY A 60 -9.63 20.30 -4.51
CA GLY A 60 -11.07 20.35 -4.20
C GLY A 60 -11.86 19.16 -4.76
N GLU A 61 -11.34 18.51 -5.80
CA GLU A 61 -12.01 17.39 -6.46
C GLU A 61 -11.00 16.44 -7.12
N LEU A 62 -11.43 15.19 -7.30
CA LEU A 62 -10.67 14.17 -8.01
C LEU A 62 -10.85 14.39 -9.51
N ARG A 63 -9.74 14.59 -10.25
CA ARG A 63 -9.76 14.75 -11.71
C ARG A 63 -8.83 13.75 -12.37
N GLY A 64 -9.25 13.20 -13.50
CA GLY A 64 -8.38 12.39 -14.37
C GLY A 64 -8.17 10.95 -13.92
N SER A 65 -8.90 10.47 -12.90
CA SER A 65 -8.95 9.05 -12.59
C SER A 65 -9.71 8.31 -13.71
N GLY A 66 -9.15 7.19 -14.16
CA GLY A 66 -9.82 6.22 -15.01
C GLY A 66 -10.53 5.11 -14.21
N LEU A 67 -10.25 5.00 -12.90
CA LEU A 67 -10.84 3.99 -12.02
C LEU A 67 -12.04 4.49 -11.20
N PHE A 68 -12.13 5.80 -10.95
CA PHE A 68 -13.17 6.40 -10.12
C PHE A 68 -13.83 7.57 -10.82
N THR A 69 -15.16 7.63 -10.74
CA THR A 69 -15.97 8.71 -11.30
C THR A 69 -15.77 10.01 -10.53
N ASP A 70 -15.67 9.92 -9.20
CA ASP A 70 -15.49 11.07 -8.32
C ASP A 70 -14.77 10.70 -7.01
N LEU A 71 -14.56 11.72 -6.15
CA LEU A 71 -13.93 11.55 -4.85
C LEU A 71 -14.76 10.69 -3.89
N ALA A 72 -16.10 10.69 -4.01
CA ALA A 72 -16.96 9.93 -3.12
C ALA A 72 -16.83 8.43 -3.41
N GLU A 73 -16.83 8.05 -4.68
CA GLU A 73 -16.61 6.67 -5.11
C GLU A 73 -15.21 6.17 -4.69
N ALA A 74 -14.18 6.98 -4.91
CA ALA A 74 -12.83 6.65 -4.47
C ALA A 74 -12.76 6.49 -2.93
N SER A 75 -13.29 7.47 -2.19
CA SER A 75 -13.33 7.45 -0.73
C SER A 75 -14.03 6.19 -0.20
N GLU A 76 -15.17 5.81 -0.79
CA GLU A 76 -15.92 4.62 -0.40
C GLU A 76 -15.15 3.33 -0.71
N PHE A 77 -14.51 3.24 -1.87
CA PHE A 77 -13.67 2.11 -2.23
C PHE A 77 -12.54 1.89 -1.20
N PHE A 78 -11.84 2.96 -0.82
CA PHE A 78 -10.76 2.86 0.17
C PHE A 78 -11.29 2.62 1.59
N ARG A 79 -12.48 3.12 1.93
CA ARG A 79 -13.13 2.86 3.22
C ARG A 79 -13.53 1.39 3.37
N LEU A 80 -14.12 0.80 2.33
CA LEU A 80 -14.43 -0.63 2.28
C LEU A 80 -13.17 -1.50 2.16
N GLY A 81 -12.11 -0.94 1.57
CA GLY A 81 -10.79 -1.52 1.41
C GLY A 81 -9.86 -1.37 2.62
N SER A 82 -10.35 -0.91 3.77
CA SER A 82 -9.56 -0.61 4.99
C SER A 82 -8.68 -1.77 5.47
N ARG A 83 -9.05 -3.00 5.09
CA ARG A 83 -8.25 -4.22 5.28
C ARG A 83 -7.24 -4.40 4.13
N GLY A 84 -5.98 -4.08 4.41
CA GLY A 84 -4.84 -4.31 3.54
C GLY A 84 -4.24 -5.70 3.72
N LEU A 85 -4.05 -6.42 2.61
CA LEU A 85 -3.43 -7.75 2.53
C LEU A 85 -2.06 -7.64 1.86
N SER A 86 -1.01 -8.13 2.50
CA SER A 86 0.36 -8.17 1.94
C SER A 86 0.97 -9.55 2.07
N PRO A 87 1.78 -10.02 1.11
CA PRO A 87 2.46 -11.31 1.23
C PRO A 87 3.45 -11.30 2.41
N ASN A 88 3.43 -12.37 3.21
CA ASN A 88 4.42 -12.58 4.27
C ASN A 88 5.77 -13.05 3.67
N ALA A 89 6.85 -12.85 4.43
CA ALA A 89 8.17 -13.43 4.14
C ALA A 89 8.09 -14.98 4.12
N GLY A 90 8.12 -15.56 2.91
CA GLY A 90 7.98 -16.99 2.68
C GLY A 90 6.69 -17.42 1.97
N GLY A 91 5.76 -16.49 1.70
CA GLY A 91 4.60 -16.72 0.83
C GLY A 91 3.52 -17.67 1.37
N ALA A 92 3.61 -18.08 2.64
CA ALA A 92 2.70 -19.07 3.22
C ALA A 92 1.34 -18.49 3.64
N HIS A 93 1.25 -17.17 3.84
CA HIS A 93 0.02 -16.45 4.16
C HIS A 93 0.13 -14.99 3.72
N LEU A 94 -1.00 -14.28 3.78
CA LEU A 94 -1.05 -12.84 3.66
C LEU A 94 -1.21 -12.23 5.05
N ASP A 95 -0.31 -11.30 5.39
CA ASP A 95 -0.44 -10.44 6.54
C ASP A 95 -1.61 -9.47 6.33
N VAL A 96 -2.41 -9.32 7.37
CA VAL A 96 -3.57 -8.44 7.39
C VAL A 96 -3.28 -7.26 8.28
N LEU A 97 -3.48 -6.06 7.74
CA LEU A 97 -3.49 -4.83 8.50
C LEU A 97 -4.76 -4.07 8.20
N GLU A 98 -5.45 -3.63 9.23
CA GLU A 98 -6.72 -2.95 9.13
C GLU A 98 -6.59 -1.52 9.66
N LEU A 99 -7.03 -0.57 8.83
CA LEU A 99 -7.16 0.84 9.19
C LEU A 99 -8.54 1.08 9.80
N SER A 100 -8.58 1.45 11.08
CA SER A 100 -9.80 1.88 11.74
C SER A 100 -9.75 3.39 11.98
N THR A 101 -10.85 4.08 11.69
CA THR A 101 -11.01 5.49 12.06
C THR A 101 -12.49 5.82 12.19
N GLU A 102 -12.84 6.54 13.26
CA GLU A 102 -14.18 7.08 13.46
C GLU A 102 -14.40 8.40 12.70
N ALA A 103 -13.33 8.99 12.17
CA ALA A 103 -13.32 10.29 11.51
C ALA A 103 -12.86 10.19 10.04
N TRP A 104 -13.31 9.15 9.32
CA TRP A 104 -12.93 8.92 7.92
C TRP A 104 -13.16 10.18 7.07
N LYS A 105 -12.07 10.79 6.62
CA LYS A 105 -12.08 11.99 5.79
C LYS A 105 -10.94 11.95 4.80
N VAL A 106 -11.30 11.85 3.53
CA VAL A 106 -10.37 11.86 2.40
C VAL A 106 -10.58 13.13 1.60
N THR A 107 -9.49 13.70 1.11
CA THR A 107 -9.47 14.80 0.16
C THR A 107 -8.79 14.34 -1.12
N ALA A 108 -9.20 14.89 -2.26
CA ALA A 108 -8.50 14.62 -3.51
C ALA A 108 -7.09 15.21 -3.44
N GLY A 109 -6.14 14.52 -4.07
CA GLY A 109 -4.78 14.98 -4.22
C GLY A 109 -4.46 15.22 -5.69
N ARG A 110 -3.81 16.34 -6.00
CA ARG A 110 -3.13 16.57 -7.27
C ARG A 110 -1.66 16.15 -7.13
N PRO A 111 -1.23 15.06 -7.77
CA PRO A 111 0.17 14.68 -7.79
C PRO A 111 1.02 15.77 -8.46
N ARG A 112 2.09 16.23 -7.80
CA ARG A 112 3.10 17.12 -8.39
C ARG A 112 4.30 16.34 -8.88
N THR A 113 4.73 15.37 -8.09
CA THR A 113 5.83 14.45 -8.44
C THR A 113 5.49 13.13 -7.81
N VAL A 114 5.53 12.04 -8.56
CA VAL A 114 5.43 10.67 -8.03
C VAL A 114 6.45 9.84 -8.79
N ARG A 115 7.43 9.33 -8.05
CA ARG A 115 8.46 8.42 -8.55
C ARG A 115 8.50 7.19 -7.65
N SER A 116 8.71 6.04 -8.26
CA SER A 116 8.89 4.78 -7.54
C SER A 116 9.74 3.85 -8.37
N SER A 117 10.94 3.51 -7.89
CA SER A 117 11.83 2.57 -8.59
C SER A 117 11.17 1.20 -8.79
N PHE A 118 10.22 0.82 -7.92
CA PHE A 118 9.46 -0.41 -8.07
C PHE A 118 8.51 -0.39 -9.28
N PHE A 119 7.76 0.70 -9.48
CA PHE A 119 6.83 0.82 -10.61
C PHE A 119 7.52 1.28 -11.90
N GLU A 120 8.71 1.87 -11.79
CA GLU A 120 9.53 2.31 -12.92
C GLU A 120 10.49 1.22 -13.43
N ASP A 121 10.57 0.05 -12.77
CA ASP A 121 11.38 -1.08 -13.19
C ASP A 121 10.82 -1.71 -14.50
N PRO A 122 11.51 -1.56 -15.64
CA PRO A 122 11.02 -2.04 -16.93
C PRO A 122 11.00 -3.56 -17.05
N ASP A 123 11.77 -4.28 -16.24
CA ASP A 123 11.78 -5.74 -16.21
C ASP A 123 10.54 -6.29 -15.48
N ARG A 124 9.91 -5.49 -14.63
CA ARG A 124 8.65 -5.82 -13.93
C ARG A 124 7.43 -5.25 -14.63
N PHE A 125 7.52 -4.00 -15.07
CA PHE A 125 6.45 -3.24 -15.68
C PHE A 125 6.92 -2.66 -17.00
N PRO A 126 6.56 -3.28 -18.14
CA PRO A 126 6.86 -2.71 -19.45
C PRO A 126 6.44 -1.24 -19.54
N PRO A 127 7.19 -0.39 -20.27
CA PRO A 127 6.87 1.03 -20.37
C PRO A 127 5.39 1.28 -20.70
N GLY A 128 4.70 2.04 -19.83
CA GLY A 128 3.27 2.36 -19.95
C GLY A 128 2.31 1.35 -19.32
N SER A 129 2.77 0.22 -18.77
CA SER A 129 1.89 -0.75 -18.09
C SER A 129 1.55 -0.37 -16.65
N ALA A 130 2.39 0.45 -16.00
CA ALA A 130 2.15 1.00 -14.68
C ALA A 130 1.88 2.51 -14.81
N VAL A 131 0.65 2.92 -14.50
CA VAL A 131 0.22 4.33 -14.61
C VAL A 131 -0.43 4.75 -13.29
N LEU A 132 -0.03 5.92 -12.79
CA LEU A 132 -0.69 6.53 -11.64
C LEU A 132 -2.09 6.98 -12.04
N ASP A 133 -3.11 6.44 -11.37
CA ASP A 133 -4.51 6.79 -11.61
C ASP A 133 -4.95 8.02 -10.80
N SER A 134 -4.72 7.98 -9.49
CA SER A 134 -5.23 8.98 -8.55
C SER A 134 -4.36 9.08 -7.31
N ALA A 135 -4.43 10.23 -6.63
CA ALA A 135 -3.86 10.41 -5.30
C ALA A 135 -4.93 10.94 -4.36
N LEU A 136 -4.94 10.42 -3.15
CA LEU A 136 -5.89 10.76 -2.09
C LEU A 136 -5.11 11.12 -0.83
N VAL A 137 -5.55 12.16 -0.13
CA VAL A 137 -4.89 12.70 1.05
C VAL A 137 -5.84 12.66 2.24
N MET A 138 -5.39 12.04 3.33
CA MET A 138 -6.06 12.08 4.64
C MET A 138 -5.18 12.88 5.60
N ARG A 139 -5.71 13.96 6.20
CA ARG A 139 -5.01 14.81 7.18
C ARG A 139 -5.89 15.06 8.39
N GLY A 140 -5.28 15.10 9.58
CA GLY A 140 -5.98 15.40 10.83
C GLY A 140 -7.04 14.36 11.20
N VAL A 141 -6.85 13.12 10.76
CA VAL A 141 -7.75 11.99 11.05
C VAL A 141 -7.09 11.13 12.12
N ALA A 142 -7.77 10.94 13.25
CA ALA A 142 -7.36 9.94 14.23
C ALA A 142 -7.57 8.55 13.62
N ALA A 143 -6.50 7.78 13.52
CA ALA A 143 -6.51 6.49 12.87
C ALA A 143 -5.71 5.46 13.69
N ASP A 144 -6.33 4.30 13.87
CA ASP A 144 -5.73 3.15 14.52
C ASP A 144 -5.42 2.08 13.49
N TRP A 145 -4.24 1.50 13.61
CA TRP A 145 -3.84 0.36 12.80
C TRP A 145 -3.83 -0.88 13.67
N SER A 146 -4.57 -1.91 13.25
CA SER A 146 -4.57 -3.20 13.94
C SER A 146 -4.15 -4.32 13.01
N GLN A 147 -3.39 -5.27 13.55
CA GLN A 147 -3.04 -6.47 12.83
C GLN A 147 -4.24 -7.44 12.90
N GLY A 148 -4.74 -7.85 11.73
CA GLY A 148 -5.78 -8.86 11.64
C GLY A 148 -5.23 -10.28 11.63
N ALA A 149 -6.10 -11.27 11.74
CA ALA A 149 -5.72 -12.68 11.59
C ALA A 149 -5.12 -12.93 10.19
N PRO A 150 -4.00 -13.68 10.07
CA PRO A 150 -3.38 -13.99 8.79
C PRO A 150 -4.36 -14.65 7.83
N PHE A 151 -4.40 -14.18 6.60
CA PHE A 151 -5.22 -14.79 5.56
C PHE A 151 -4.41 -15.90 4.89
N ARG A 152 -4.81 -17.15 5.09
CA ARG A 152 -4.15 -18.30 4.45
C ARG A 152 -4.60 -18.40 3.00
N VAL A 153 -3.65 -18.31 2.08
CA VAL A 153 -3.90 -18.68 0.69
C VAL A 153 -3.94 -20.19 0.65
N GLY A 154 -5.07 -20.77 0.23
CA GLY A 154 -5.19 -22.23 0.10
C GLY A 154 -4.06 -22.76 -0.77
N ALA A 155 -3.31 -23.75 -0.28
CA ALA A 155 -2.40 -24.50 -1.12
C ALA A 155 -3.22 -25.01 -2.32
N ARG A 156 -2.75 -24.78 -3.55
CA ARG A 156 -3.25 -25.55 -4.69
C ARG A 156 -3.13 -27.01 -4.29
N ASP A 157 -4.23 -27.75 -4.34
CA ASP A 157 -4.20 -29.21 -4.19
C ASP A 157 -3.17 -29.75 -5.18
N ALA A 158 -1.99 -30.11 -4.68
CA ALA A 158 -1.08 -30.96 -5.41
C ALA A 158 -1.83 -32.29 -5.55
N SER A 159 -2.38 -32.54 -6.74
CA SER A 159 -2.93 -33.86 -7.07
C SER A 159 -1.88 -34.92 -6.70
N PRO A 160 -2.23 -35.96 -5.92
CA PRO A 160 -1.29 -37.01 -5.60
C PRO A 160 -0.88 -37.74 -6.89
N PRO A 161 0.34 -38.28 -6.98
CA PRO A 161 0.78 -39.03 -8.14
C PRO A 161 -0.06 -40.31 -8.26
N GLY A 162 -0.92 -40.37 -9.28
CA GLY A 162 -1.56 -41.60 -9.71
C GLY A 162 -0.49 -42.62 -10.08
N SER A 163 -0.29 -43.61 -9.23
CA SER A 163 0.59 -44.77 -9.47
C SER A 163 -0.13 -45.83 -10.34
N PRO A 164 0.61 -46.74 -10.99
CA PRO A 164 0.29 -47.24 -12.31
C PRO A 164 -0.68 -48.43 -12.28
N GLY A 165 -1.61 -48.45 -13.24
CA GLY A 165 -2.34 -49.67 -13.58
C GLY A 165 -1.42 -50.63 -14.35
N CYS A 166 -1.12 -51.77 -13.76
CA CYS A 166 -0.59 -52.95 -14.45
C CYS A 166 -1.60 -54.09 -14.30
N GLY A 167 -1.91 -54.76 -15.41
CA GLY A 167 -2.38 -56.16 -15.47
C GLY A 167 -3.89 -56.34 -15.39
#